data_AF-A0A918UWK4-F1
#
_entry.id   AF-A0A918UWK4-F1
#
_cell.length_a   1.000
_cell.length_b   1.000
_cell.length_c   1.000
_cell.angle_alpha   90.00
_cell.angle_beta   90.00
_cell.angle_gamma   90.00
#
_symmetry.space_group_name_H-M   'P 1'
#
loop_
_entity.id
_entity.type
_entity.pdbx_description
1 polymer ?
#
loop_
_entity_poly.entity_id
_entity_poly.type
_entity_poly.pdbx_seq_one_letter_code
_entity_poly.pdbx_strand_id
1 'polypeptide(L)'
;MLAAAALVLLGPSVAPTAAAPPSSAGGSVAGRTVRAIAPADQDAAFAKRRQDAETKGLIDADGRVTGSQRLGLRGWPHDDTGYAIRPRDLAFLGLTWQQVEWWRRYQAPLGTNPRQFKDMSSDLFKALCSACERPQDYDVRLQGSWAFFFSGRHKNFPTEAELAGQPAALERLRTWMGSTPPDERPARRPFETLYKLGALDEKGLPVGPSDGDFHIASDVMVAEARQKWDELKDAGKLSDEDIRKGFIHQKYHFVNRTAVREAFPKLEKWAVAWKEKLGRGVAPSLFPSSGPPDKTQVGNGVSTHFRDSDWIVKFSPAR
;
A
#
# COMPACT_ATOMS: atom_id res chain seq x y z
N MET A 1 -9.43 -76.61 -20.92
CA MET A 1 -10.13 -76.91 -19.64
C MET A 1 -9.94 -75.72 -18.71
N LEU A 2 -11.06 -75.15 -18.23
CA LEU A 2 -11.24 -74.11 -17.18
C LEU A 2 -10.46 -72.79 -17.33
N ALA A 3 -11.01 -71.59 -17.60
CA ALA A 3 -12.21 -70.85 -17.16
C ALA A 3 -12.19 -70.35 -15.70
N ALA A 4 -12.05 -69.03 -15.51
CA ALA A 4 -12.77 -68.14 -14.55
C ALA A 4 -12.13 -66.72 -14.55
N ALA A 5 -12.80 -65.72 -15.15
CA ALA A 5 -13.55 -64.61 -14.50
C ALA A 5 -12.65 -63.43 -14.03
N ALA A 6 -12.54 -62.31 -14.76
CA ALA A 6 -13.50 -61.19 -14.95
C ALA A 6 -13.67 -60.29 -13.70
N LEU A 7 -13.12 -59.06 -13.77
CA LEU A 7 -13.76 -57.88 -13.20
C LEU A 7 -13.44 -56.65 -14.09
N VAL A 8 -14.48 -56.13 -14.73
CA VAL A 8 -14.52 -54.88 -15.49
C VAL A 8 -15.05 -53.81 -14.56
N LEU A 9 -14.39 -52.65 -14.50
CA LEU A 9 -15.08 -51.41 -14.13
C LEU A 9 -14.65 -50.28 -15.08
N LEU A 10 -15.65 -49.86 -15.85
CA LEU A 10 -15.71 -48.72 -16.77
C LEU A 10 -15.59 -47.40 -16.00
N GLY A 11 -14.96 -46.39 -16.60
CA GLY A 11 -15.13 -45.00 -16.20
C GLY A 11 -16.53 -44.47 -16.53
N PRO A 12 -16.85 -43.25 -16.06
CA PRO A 12 -17.37 -42.26 -17.01
C PRO A 12 -16.83 -40.84 -16.80
N SER A 13 -17.03 -40.06 -17.87
CA SER A 13 -16.76 -38.63 -18.02
C SER A 13 -17.98 -37.78 -17.59
N VAL A 14 -17.83 -36.43 -17.62
CA VAL A 14 -18.85 -35.35 -17.55
C VAL A 14 -19.32 -35.00 -16.10
N ALA A 15 -19.46 -33.77 -15.59
CA ALA A 15 -19.86 -32.45 -16.12
C ALA A 15 -19.44 -31.28 -15.17
N PRO A 16 -19.65 -30.00 -15.53
CA PRO A 16 -19.23 -28.81 -14.77
C PRO A 16 -20.22 -28.48 -13.64
N THR A 17 -19.72 -28.04 -12.47
CA THR A 17 -20.58 -27.63 -11.36
C THR A 17 -20.82 -26.11 -11.36
N ALA A 18 -22.08 -25.78 -11.64
CA ALA A 18 -22.87 -24.59 -11.40
C ALA A 18 -22.24 -23.37 -10.70
N ALA A 19 -22.49 -22.20 -11.32
CA ALA A 19 -22.44 -20.88 -10.72
C ALA A 19 -23.36 -20.76 -9.49
N ALA A 20 -22.84 -20.20 -8.41
CA ALA A 20 -23.64 -19.78 -7.26
C ALA A 20 -24.25 -18.38 -7.53
N PRO A 21 -25.52 -18.14 -7.17
CA PRO A 21 -26.20 -16.88 -7.42
C PRO A 21 -25.71 -15.75 -6.50
N PRO A 22 -25.91 -14.47 -6.88
CA PRO A 22 -25.58 -13.34 -6.03
C PRO A 22 -26.51 -13.33 -4.80
N SER A 23 -25.93 -13.42 -3.61
CA SER A 23 -26.66 -13.29 -2.35
C SER A 23 -27.02 -11.82 -2.12
N SER A 24 -28.33 -11.56 -2.11
CA SER A 24 -28.95 -10.31 -1.72
C SER A 24 -28.75 -10.00 -0.23
N ALA A 25 -28.79 -8.70 0.05
CA ALA A 25 -28.66 -8.09 1.37
C ALA A 25 -29.76 -8.50 2.36
N GLY A 26 -29.43 -8.42 3.66
CA GLY A 26 -30.41 -8.31 4.74
C GLY A 26 -30.09 -9.20 5.94
N GLY A 27 -29.41 -8.65 6.95
CA GLY A 27 -29.14 -9.37 8.20
C GLY A 27 -28.37 -8.52 9.20
N SER A 28 -29.06 -7.57 9.82
CA SER A 28 -28.57 -6.76 10.94
C SER A 28 -28.14 -7.66 12.10
N VAL A 29 -26.88 -7.54 12.53
CA VAL A 29 -26.44 -8.03 13.84
C VAL A 29 -25.98 -6.83 14.65
N ALA A 30 -26.87 -6.45 15.57
CA ALA A 30 -26.68 -5.72 16.82
C ALA A 30 -25.41 -4.85 16.94
N GLY A 31 -25.65 -3.54 16.92
CA GLY A 31 -24.66 -2.51 17.20
C GLY A 31 -24.00 -2.70 18.55
N ARG A 32 -22.70 -2.93 18.52
CA ARG A 32 -21.79 -2.39 19.50
C ARG A 32 -21.11 -1.22 18.82
N THR A 33 -21.59 -0.01 19.08
CA THR A 33 -20.95 1.24 18.66
C THR A 33 -19.53 1.20 19.24
N VAL A 34 -18.55 0.84 18.41
CA VAL A 34 -17.14 1.04 18.75
C VAL A 34 -17.01 2.55 18.83
N ARG A 35 -16.95 3.08 20.06
CA ARG A 35 -16.67 4.49 20.30
C ARG A 35 -15.41 4.81 19.51
N ALA A 36 -15.51 5.71 18.52
CA ALA A 36 -14.34 6.20 17.81
C ALA A 36 -13.39 6.72 18.88
N ILE A 37 -12.27 6.02 19.10
CA ILE A 37 -11.19 6.51 19.95
C ILE A 37 -10.77 7.84 19.33
N ALA A 38 -10.69 8.89 20.16
CA ALA A 38 -10.24 10.19 19.69
C ALA A 38 -8.94 10.00 18.87
N PRO A 39 -8.79 10.67 17.72
CA PRO A 39 -7.54 10.62 16.96
C PRO A 39 -6.36 10.84 17.90
N ALA A 40 -5.27 10.10 17.75
CA ALA A 40 -4.08 10.23 18.60
C ALA A 40 -3.62 11.70 18.70
N ASP A 41 -3.90 12.50 17.68
CA ASP A 41 -3.63 13.93 17.59
C ASP A 41 -4.40 14.82 18.59
N GLN A 42 -5.43 14.29 19.27
CA GLN A 42 -6.18 14.98 20.33
C GLN A 42 -5.63 14.70 21.73
N ASP A 43 -4.65 13.80 21.84
CA ASP A 43 -3.96 13.52 23.10
C ASP A 43 -2.85 14.55 23.33
N ALA A 44 -2.92 15.29 24.44
CA ALA A 44 -1.92 16.29 24.80
C ALA A 44 -0.51 15.70 24.91
N ALA A 45 -0.37 14.44 25.33
CA ALA A 45 0.92 13.75 25.37
C ALA A 45 1.47 13.49 23.97
N PHE A 46 0.61 13.18 23.00
CA PHE A 46 0.99 13.03 21.60
C PHE A 46 1.51 14.35 21.02
N ALA A 47 0.73 15.43 21.18
CA ALA A 47 1.09 16.75 20.67
C ALA A 47 2.45 17.21 21.21
N LYS A 48 2.70 16.99 22.51
CA LYS A 48 3.99 17.30 23.14
C LYS A 48 5.14 16.48 22.55
N ARG A 49 5.00 15.15 22.46
CA ARG A 49 6.06 14.28 21.90
C ARG A 49 6.40 14.67 20.46
N ARG A 50 5.38 14.97 19.67
CA ARG A 50 5.56 15.47 18.31
C ARG A 50 6.34 16.78 18.27
N GLN A 51 5.92 17.77 19.05
CA GLN A 51 6.63 19.05 19.14
C GLN A 51 8.10 18.88 19.56
N ASP A 52 8.36 17.99 20.52
CA ASP A 52 9.72 17.65 20.95
C ASP A 52 10.52 16.99 19.81
N ALA A 53 9.90 16.11 19.02
CA ALA A 53 10.55 15.43 17.89
C ALA A 53 10.86 16.39 16.73
N GLU A 54 9.94 17.31 16.43
CA GLU A 54 10.14 18.40 15.46
C GLU A 54 11.29 19.32 15.92
N THR A 55 11.29 19.73 17.19
CA THR A 55 12.33 20.59 17.78
C THR A 55 13.72 19.93 17.72
N LYS A 56 13.78 18.61 17.87
CA LYS A 56 15.02 17.82 17.76
C LYS A 56 15.43 17.50 16.32
N GLY A 57 14.65 17.90 15.32
CA GLY A 57 14.92 17.62 13.91
C GLY A 57 14.81 16.13 13.52
N LEU A 58 14.11 15.32 14.33
CA LEU A 58 13.87 13.91 14.03
C LEU A 58 12.84 13.74 12.90
N ILE A 59 11.88 14.65 12.88
CA ILE A 59 10.81 14.75 11.88
C ILE A 59 10.68 16.18 11.35
N ASP A 60 10.17 16.33 10.13
CA ASP A 60 9.76 17.63 9.57
C ASP A 60 8.37 18.05 10.09
N ALA A 61 7.91 19.25 9.71
CA ALA A 61 6.57 19.76 10.07
C ALA A 61 5.41 18.88 9.56
N ASP A 62 5.71 17.99 8.61
CA ASP A 62 4.79 17.01 8.09
C ASP A 62 4.80 15.69 8.87
N GLY A 63 5.68 15.54 9.85
CA GLY A 63 5.84 14.33 10.66
C GLY A 63 6.60 13.22 9.94
N ARG A 64 7.38 13.54 8.90
CA ARG A 64 8.23 12.57 8.19
C ARG A 64 9.66 12.66 8.68
N VAL A 65 10.35 11.53 8.66
CA VAL A 65 11.78 11.44 8.95
C VAL A 65 12.56 12.40 8.06
N THR A 66 13.43 13.20 8.67
CA THR A 66 14.24 14.19 7.95
C THR A 66 15.22 13.54 6.95
N GLY A 67 15.52 14.27 5.88
CA GLY A 67 16.35 13.82 4.77
C GLY A 67 15.60 13.79 3.44
N SER A 68 16.35 13.65 2.35
CA SER A 68 15.78 13.61 1.00
C SER A 68 16.60 12.72 0.08
N GLN A 69 15.98 12.28 -1.01
CA GLN A 69 16.67 11.44 -1.99
C GLN A 69 17.76 12.22 -2.72
N ARG A 70 17.58 13.54 -2.83
CA ARG A 70 18.59 14.46 -3.35
C ARG A 70 19.85 14.45 -2.47
N LEU A 71 19.68 14.41 -1.15
CA LEU A 71 20.79 14.30 -0.19
C LEU A 71 21.33 12.87 -0.08
N GLY A 72 20.61 11.88 -0.61
CA GLY A 72 21.01 10.47 -0.63
C GLY A 72 20.92 9.77 0.72
N LEU A 73 20.36 10.42 1.74
CA LEU A 73 20.26 9.87 3.09
C LEU A 73 19.03 10.40 3.84
N ARG A 74 18.31 9.49 4.49
CA ARG A 74 17.31 9.77 5.53
C ARG A 74 17.86 9.44 6.93
N GLY A 75 17.28 10.10 7.93
CA GLY A 75 17.44 9.74 9.33
C GLY A 75 17.01 8.30 9.64
N TRP A 76 17.28 7.86 10.86
CA TRP A 76 16.73 6.60 11.36
C TRP A 76 15.19 6.66 11.41
N PRO A 77 14.45 5.57 11.19
CA PRO A 77 12.99 5.63 11.16
C PRO A 77 12.39 6.09 12.49
N HIS A 78 11.57 7.14 12.41
CA HIS A 78 10.73 7.64 13.49
C HIS A 78 9.29 7.78 13.00
N ASP A 79 8.31 7.61 13.89
CA ASP A 79 6.95 8.07 13.62
C ASP A 79 6.81 9.59 13.89
N ASP A 80 5.62 10.14 13.67
CA ASP A 80 5.33 11.56 13.84
C ASP A 80 5.26 12.02 15.30
N THR A 81 5.55 11.15 16.27
CA THR A 81 5.77 11.49 17.68
C THR A 81 7.23 11.38 18.09
N GLY A 82 8.12 10.97 17.18
CA GLY A 82 9.51 10.70 17.50
C GLY A 82 9.76 9.34 18.14
N TYR A 83 8.81 8.38 18.06
CA TYR A 83 9.14 6.99 18.42
C TYR A 83 10.16 6.45 17.41
N ALA A 84 11.37 6.15 17.88
CA ALA A 84 12.42 5.52 17.08
C ALA A 84 12.20 4.01 16.97
N ILE A 85 12.32 3.45 15.75
CA ILE A 85 12.24 2.00 15.58
C ILE A 85 13.37 1.29 16.35
N ARG A 86 13.01 0.24 17.11
CA ARG A 86 13.93 -0.50 17.99
C ARG A 86 14.29 -1.87 17.41
N PRO A 87 15.38 -2.53 17.86
CA PRO A 87 15.74 -3.88 17.41
C PRO A 87 14.62 -4.91 17.55
N ARG A 88 13.84 -4.87 18.65
CA ARG A 88 12.68 -5.75 18.85
C ARG A 88 11.59 -5.56 17.78
N ASP A 89 11.42 -4.33 17.31
CA ASP A 89 10.42 -4.00 16.30
C ASP A 89 10.88 -4.54 14.95
N LEU A 90 12.17 -4.37 14.61
CA LEU A 90 12.74 -4.96 13.40
C LEU A 90 12.60 -6.49 13.41
N ALA A 91 12.88 -7.15 14.54
CA ALA A 91 12.72 -8.58 14.68
C ALA A 91 11.26 -9.02 14.45
N PHE A 92 10.30 -8.36 15.10
CA PHE A 92 8.88 -8.65 14.91
C PHE A 92 8.41 -8.44 13.46
N LEU A 93 8.88 -7.37 12.82
CA LEU A 93 8.55 -7.04 11.44
C LEU A 93 9.27 -7.93 10.42
N GLY A 94 10.21 -8.78 10.85
CA GLY A 94 11.05 -9.58 9.95
C GLY A 94 11.96 -8.71 9.08
N LEU A 95 12.41 -7.57 9.60
CA LEU A 95 13.34 -6.66 8.96
C LEU A 95 14.73 -6.77 9.59
N THR A 96 15.75 -6.59 8.76
CA THR A 96 17.14 -6.50 9.22
C THR A 96 17.61 -5.04 9.27
N TRP A 97 18.63 -4.76 10.08
CA TRP A 97 19.33 -3.47 10.08
C TRP A 97 19.80 -3.07 8.68
N GLN A 98 20.32 -4.02 7.90
CA GLN A 98 20.79 -3.79 6.54
C GLN A 98 19.65 -3.30 5.60
N GLN A 99 18.44 -3.83 5.76
CA GLN A 99 17.27 -3.34 5.00
C GLN A 99 16.88 -1.92 5.41
N VAL A 100 17.01 -1.56 6.69
CA VAL A 100 16.81 -0.17 7.13
C VAL A 100 17.87 0.74 6.51
N GLU A 101 19.14 0.32 6.46
CA GLU A 101 20.20 1.09 5.81
C GLU A 101 19.96 1.29 4.30
N TRP A 102 19.49 0.26 3.59
CA TRP A 102 19.11 0.41 2.17
C TRP A 102 17.96 1.40 2.00
N TRP A 103 16.96 1.33 2.87
CA TRP A 103 15.85 2.27 2.89
C TRP A 103 16.31 3.71 3.15
N ARG A 104 17.18 3.92 4.15
CA ARG A 104 17.74 5.23 4.49
C ARG A 104 18.51 5.84 3.32
N ARG A 105 19.19 5.03 2.53
CA ARG A 105 20.01 5.46 1.38
C ARG A 105 19.25 5.47 0.06
N TYR A 106 17.93 5.29 0.08
CA TYR A 106 17.09 5.23 -1.12
C TYR A 106 17.49 4.14 -2.13
N GLN A 107 18.09 3.04 -1.63
CA GLN A 107 18.54 1.93 -2.47
C GLN A 107 17.45 0.89 -2.68
N ALA A 108 16.60 0.65 -1.69
CA ALA A 108 15.48 -0.27 -1.76
C ALA A 108 14.40 0.06 -0.72
N PRO A 109 13.10 0.04 -1.07
CA PRO A 109 12.03 0.11 -0.08
C PRO A 109 12.02 -1.16 0.80
N LEU A 110 11.31 -1.08 1.92
CA LEU A 110 11.32 -2.13 2.95
C LEU A 110 10.83 -3.48 2.41
N GLY A 111 11.39 -4.60 2.86
CA GLY A 111 10.98 -5.91 2.33
C GLY A 111 11.40 -6.19 0.87
N THR A 112 12.31 -5.37 0.31
CA THR A 112 13.04 -5.67 -0.92
C THR A 112 14.54 -5.51 -0.72
N ASN A 113 15.34 -5.97 -1.69
CA ASN A 113 16.77 -5.66 -1.77
C ASN A 113 17.07 -4.72 -2.97
N PRO A 114 18.26 -4.09 -3.02
CA PRO A 114 18.60 -3.13 -4.07
C PRO A 114 18.53 -3.68 -5.49
N ARG A 115 18.85 -4.97 -5.67
CA ARG A 115 18.77 -5.61 -6.99
C ARG A 115 17.31 -5.75 -7.44
N GLN A 116 16.45 -6.28 -6.57
CA GLN A 116 15.01 -6.39 -6.83
C GLN A 116 14.38 -5.04 -7.15
N PHE A 117 14.69 -4.00 -6.35
CA PHE A 117 14.13 -2.67 -6.59
C PHE A 117 14.63 -2.05 -7.89
N LYS A 118 15.92 -2.23 -8.22
CA LYS A 118 16.49 -1.79 -9.50
C LYS A 118 15.80 -2.46 -10.68
N ASP A 119 15.66 -3.79 -10.65
CA ASP A 119 15.03 -4.56 -11.71
C ASP A 119 13.56 -4.14 -11.89
N MET A 120 12.84 -3.96 -10.78
CA MET A 120 11.45 -3.48 -10.78
C MET A 120 11.31 -2.10 -11.39
N SER A 121 12.20 -1.17 -11.02
CA SER A 121 12.21 0.19 -11.56
C SER A 121 12.53 0.19 -13.06
N SER A 122 13.53 -0.59 -13.49
CA SER A 122 13.86 -0.76 -14.92
C SER A 122 12.64 -1.26 -15.71
N ASP A 123 11.99 -2.33 -15.22
CA ASP A 123 10.84 -2.91 -15.91
C ASP A 123 9.63 -1.98 -15.91
N LEU A 124 9.44 -1.16 -14.86
CA LEU A 124 8.40 -0.15 -14.80
C LEU A 124 8.56 0.85 -15.94
N PHE A 125 9.75 1.43 -16.07
CA PHE A 125 10.00 2.42 -17.12
C PHE A 125 9.95 1.80 -18.52
N LYS A 126 10.30 0.52 -18.71
CA LYS A 126 10.02 -0.18 -19.98
C LYS A 126 8.52 -0.29 -20.27
N ALA A 127 7.71 -0.53 -19.24
CA ALA A 127 6.25 -0.61 -19.37
C ALA A 127 5.61 0.77 -19.60
N LEU A 128 6.17 1.83 -19.02
CA LEU A 128 5.75 3.21 -19.29
C LEU A 128 6.16 3.65 -20.69
N CYS A 129 7.39 3.32 -21.13
CA CYS A 129 7.93 3.72 -22.43
C CYS A 129 7.21 3.17 -23.67
N SER A 130 6.21 2.29 -23.51
CA SER A 130 5.31 2.02 -24.64
C SER A 130 4.38 3.18 -24.99
N ALA A 131 4.32 4.21 -24.13
CA ALA A 131 3.44 5.37 -24.26
C ALA A 131 4.18 6.74 -24.24
N CYS A 132 5.53 6.79 -24.30
CA CYS A 132 6.26 8.07 -24.36
C CYS A 132 7.25 8.19 -25.51
N GLU A 133 7.57 9.45 -25.79
CA GLU A 133 8.76 9.86 -26.53
C GLU A 133 10.02 9.89 -25.63
N ARG A 134 9.91 10.20 -24.31
CA ARG A 134 11.07 10.26 -23.40
C ARG A 134 10.77 9.86 -21.93
N PRO A 135 11.72 9.22 -21.21
CA PRO A 135 11.56 8.86 -19.79
C PRO A 135 11.34 10.03 -18.82
N GLN A 136 11.70 11.26 -19.20
CA GLN A 136 11.50 12.47 -18.38
C GLN A 136 10.06 12.96 -18.35
N ASP A 137 9.18 12.41 -19.20
CA ASP A 137 7.77 12.77 -19.26
C ASP A 137 6.94 12.13 -18.11
N TYR A 138 7.63 11.46 -17.17
CA TYR A 138 7.06 10.74 -16.03
C TYR A 138 7.73 11.16 -14.71
N ASP A 139 6.95 11.65 -13.75
CA ASP A 139 7.34 11.66 -12.34
C ASP A 139 6.70 10.46 -11.63
N VAL A 140 7.54 9.52 -11.21
CA VAL A 140 7.09 8.30 -10.52
C VAL A 140 7.56 8.34 -9.08
N ARG A 141 6.63 8.24 -8.14
CA ARG A 141 6.90 8.25 -6.71
C ARG A 141 6.32 7.05 -6.00
N LEU A 142 7.13 6.43 -5.15
CA LEU A 142 6.67 5.38 -4.26
C LEU A 142 6.09 6.00 -2.99
N GLN A 143 4.91 5.54 -2.60
CA GLN A 143 4.15 6.07 -1.48
C GLN A 143 3.80 4.98 -0.45
N GLY A 144 3.19 5.41 0.66
CA GLY A 144 2.74 4.51 1.72
C GLY A 144 3.83 4.01 2.66
N SER A 145 3.49 3.10 3.57
CA SER A 145 4.40 2.57 4.58
C SER A 145 5.57 1.79 3.98
N TRP A 146 5.44 1.28 2.75
CA TRP A 146 6.55 0.67 2.02
C TRP A 146 7.68 1.66 1.72
N ALA A 147 7.30 2.92 1.40
CA ALA A 147 8.23 4.00 1.12
C ALA A 147 8.69 4.76 2.37
N PHE A 148 7.87 4.86 3.42
CA PHE A 148 8.10 5.78 4.56
C PHE A 148 8.30 5.11 5.92
N PHE A 149 8.36 3.78 5.99
CA PHE A 149 8.50 2.99 7.22
C PHE A 149 7.26 3.00 8.12
N PHE A 150 6.73 4.17 8.46
CA PHE A 150 5.49 4.30 9.21
C PHE A 150 4.33 4.70 8.29
N SER A 151 3.12 4.32 8.66
CA SER A 151 1.91 4.80 8.01
C SER A 151 1.68 6.29 8.28
N GLY A 152 0.95 6.97 7.39
CA GLY A 152 0.54 8.36 7.63
C GLY A 152 -0.39 8.53 8.83
N ARG A 153 -0.63 9.80 9.22
CA ARG A 153 -1.31 10.22 10.46
C ARG A 153 -2.71 9.64 10.69
N HIS A 154 -3.37 9.15 9.66
CA HIS A 154 -4.71 8.58 9.77
C HIS A 154 -4.73 7.09 10.14
N LYS A 155 -3.57 6.46 10.35
CA LYS A 155 -3.44 5.04 10.69
C LYS A 155 -2.68 4.88 12.02
N ASN A 156 -3.43 4.64 13.09
CA ASN A 156 -2.88 4.49 14.44
C ASN A 156 -2.34 3.08 14.67
N PHE A 157 -1.29 2.98 15.48
CA PHE A 157 -0.83 1.69 15.99
C PHE A 157 -1.98 0.94 16.69
N PRO A 158 -2.16 -0.37 16.43
CA PRO A 158 -3.30 -1.11 16.97
C PRO A 158 -3.22 -1.21 18.49
N THR A 159 -4.37 -1.09 19.12
CA THR A 159 -4.57 -1.25 20.57
C THR A 159 -5.11 -2.62 20.90
N GLU A 160 -4.96 -3.04 22.15
CA GLU A 160 -5.54 -4.28 22.66
C GLU A 160 -7.07 -4.30 22.54
N ALA A 161 -7.71 -3.14 22.67
CA ALA A 161 -9.16 -3.00 22.53
C ALA A 161 -9.63 -3.25 21.08
N GLU A 162 -8.90 -2.73 20.09
CA GLU A 162 -9.19 -2.96 18.66
C GLU A 162 -8.99 -4.43 18.26
N LEU A 163 -8.04 -5.13 18.90
CA LEU A 163 -7.76 -6.54 18.62
C LEU A 163 -8.49 -7.53 19.54
N ALA A 164 -9.39 -7.05 20.42
CA ALA A 164 -10.05 -7.91 21.41
C ALA A 164 -10.85 -9.08 20.80
N GLY A 165 -11.40 -8.89 19.59
CA GLY A 165 -12.09 -9.93 18.83
C GLY A 165 -11.17 -10.84 17.99
N GLN A 166 -9.85 -10.64 18.05
CA GLN A 166 -8.85 -11.35 17.25
C GLN A 166 -7.74 -11.92 18.16
N PRO A 167 -8.00 -13.02 18.88
CA PRO A 167 -7.14 -13.48 19.99
C PRO A 167 -5.69 -13.75 19.57
N ALA A 168 -5.47 -14.35 18.39
CA ALA A 168 -4.12 -14.60 17.88
C ALA A 168 -3.34 -13.31 17.57
N ALA A 169 -4.02 -12.29 17.02
CA ALA A 169 -3.40 -11.00 16.75
C ALA A 169 -3.11 -10.23 18.05
N LEU A 170 -4.03 -10.27 19.01
CA LEU A 170 -3.85 -9.69 20.32
C LEU A 170 -2.68 -10.31 21.09
N GLU A 171 -2.55 -11.64 21.05
CA GLU A 171 -1.42 -12.35 21.66
C GLU A 171 -0.09 -11.91 21.04
N ARG A 172 -0.01 -11.84 19.70
CA ARG A 172 1.19 -11.36 19.00
C ARG A 172 1.53 -9.91 19.36
N LEU A 173 0.53 -9.03 19.49
CA LEU A 173 0.73 -7.65 19.94
C LEU A 173 1.32 -7.61 21.34
N ARG A 174 0.75 -8.39 22.27
CA ARG A 174 1.20 -8.48 23.67
C ARG A 174 2.62 -9.03 23.77
N THR A 175 2.95 -10.03 22.98
CA THR A 175 4.31 -10.59 22.91
C THR A 175 5.31 -9.57 22.36
N TRP A 176 4.94 -8.85 21.29
CA TRP A 176 5.82 -7.84 20.69
C TRP A 176 6.06 -6.65 21.62
N MET A 177 4.99 -6.09 22.20
CA MET A 177 5.09 -4.90 23.05
C MET A 177 5.56 -5.24 24.47
N GLY A 178 5.32 -6.45 24.95
CA GLY A 178 5.63 -6.89 26.30
C GLY A 178 5.03 -5.96 27.34
N SER A 179 5.85 -5.52 28.29
CA SER A 179 5.49 -4.55 29.34
C SER A 179 5.56 -3.09 28.88
N THR A 180 5.81 -2.79 27.61
CA THR A 180 5.92 -1.40 27.11
C THR A 180 4.59 -0.67 27.33
N PRO A 181 4.57 0.42 28.12
CA PRO A 181 3.37 1.23 28.33
C PRO A 181 2.81 1.79 27.02
N PRO A 182 1.47 1.90 26.84
CA PRO A 182 0.87 2.37 25.59
C PRO A 182 1.39 3.73 25.08
N ASP A 183 1.71 4.65 25.97
CA ASP A 183 2.26 5.98 25.68
C ASP A 183 3.74 5.97 25.26
N GLU A 184 4.43 4.83 25.42
CA GLU A 184 5.79 4.61 24.92
C GLU A 184 5.84 3.77 23.64
N ARG A 185 4.70 3.29 23.15
CA ARG A 185 4.59 2.51 21.91
C ARG A 185 4.59 3.42 20.68
N PRO A 186 4.78 2.87 19.47
CA PRO A 186 4.52 3.62 18.24
C PRO A 186 3.12 4.21 18.26
N ALA A 187 3.00 5.44 17.80
CA ALA A 187 1.73 6.10 17.56
C ALA A 187 1.16 5.70 16.20
N ARG A 188 2.04 5.52 15.20
CA ARG A 188 1.68 5.09 13.84
C ARG A 188 2.10 3.66 13.59
N ARG A 189 1.44 2.99 12.65
CA ARG A 189 1.75 1.60 12.29
C ARG A 189 3.10 1.56 11.57
N PRO A 190 4.13 0.86 12.08
CA PRO A 190 5.25 0.45 11.25
C PRO A 190 4.80 -0.39 10.04
N PHE A 191 5.68 -0.48 9.05
CA PHE A 191 5.59 -1.38 7.90
C PHE A 191 5.12 -2.78 8.34
N GLU A 192 4.16 -3.36 7.62
CA GLU A 192 3.63 -4.72 7.87
C GLU A 192 3.00 -5.02 9.24
N THR A 193 2.78 -4.02 10.10
CA THR A 193 2.23 -4.25 11.45
C THR A 193 1.01 -5.18 11.48
N LEU A 194 -0.04 -4.87 10.72
CA LEU A 194 -1.28 -5.67 10.73
C LEU A 194 -1.07 -7.06 10.11
N TYR A 195 -0.21 -7.17 9.10
CA TYR A 195 0.12 -8.45 8.48
C TYR A 195 0.87 -9.38 9.45
N LYS A 196 1.87 -8.86 10.17
CA LYS A 196 2.67 -9.64 11.13
C LYS A 196 1.87 -10.05 12.36
N LEU A 197 0.95 -9.18 12.77
CA LEU A 197 -0.06 -9.54 13.78
C LEU A 197 -1.02 -10.61 13.28
N GLY A 198 -1.13 -10.86 11.97
CA GLY A 198 -2.15 -11.77 11.43
C GLY A 198 -3.56 -11.22 11.66
N ALA A 199 -3.69 -9.89 11.65
CA ALA A 199 -4.97 -9.24 11.83
C ALA A 199 -5.91 -9.56 10.66
N LEU A 200 -7.21 -9.58 10.95
CA LEU A 200 -8.28 -9.73 9.97
C LEU A 200 -8.86 -8.36 9.61
N ASP A 201 -9.25 -8.20 8.35
CA ASP A 201 -9.97 -7.03 7.86
C ASP A 201 -11.46 -7.06 8.27
N GLU A 202 -12.21 -6.05 7.83
CA GLU A 202 -13.65 -5.90 8.14
C GLU A 202 -14.51 -7.06 7.61
N LYS A 203 -13.99 -7.86 6.67
CA LYS A 203 -14.65 -9.04 6.09
C LYS A 203 -14.20 -10.33 6.76
N GLY A 204 -13.36 -10.26 7.79
CA GLY A 204 -12.79 -11.42 8.46
C GLY A 204 -11.69 -12.12 7.66
N LEU A 205 -11.14 -11.47 6.63
CA LEU A 205 -10.06 -12.03 5.82
C LEU A 205 -8.68 -11.58 6.34
N PRO A 206 -7.63 -12.41 6.25
CA PRO A 206 -6.29 -12.01 6.65
C PRO A 206 -5.83 -10.76 5.90
N VAL A 207 -5.39 -9.75 6.66
CA VAL A 207 -4.74 -8.57 6.09
C VAL A 207 -3.44 -9.01 5.41
N GLY A 208 -3.30 -8.70 4.13
CA GLY A 208 -2.08 -8.99 3.36
C GLY A 208 -0.91 -8.08 3.73
N PRO A 209 0.29 -8.34 3.18
CA PRO A 209 1.45 -7.47 3.33
C PRO A 209 1.15 -6.06 2.77
N SER A 210 1.88 -5.05 3.26
CA SER A 210 1.72 -3.67 2.76
C SER A 210 2.00 -3.59 1.26
N ASP A 211 1.10 -2.96 0.53
CA ASP A 211 1.21 -2.74 -0.91
C ASP A 211 2.29 -1.73 -1.26
N GLY A 212 2.78 -1.84 -2.49
CA GLY A 212 3.62 -0.84 -3.13
C GLY A 212 2.83 0.12 -3.99
N ASP A 213 2.56 1.30 -3.47
CA ASP A 213 1.82 2.35 -4.18
C ASP A 213 2.76 3.16 -5.08
N PHE A 214 2.64 2.99 -6.39
CA PHE A 214 3.41 3.74 -7.39
C PHE A 214 2.54 4.84 -7.97
N HIS A 215 2.77 6.08 -7.56
CA HIS A 215 2.10 7.24 -8.12
C HIS A 215 2.86 7.69 -9.36
N ILE A 216 2.21 7.63 -10.52
CA ILE A 216 2.73 8.06 -11.82
C ILE A 216 2.02 9.36 -12.17
N ALA A 217 2.76 10.44 -12.39
CA ALA A 217 2.23 11.73 -12.82
C ALA A 217 2.65 12.01 -14.28
N SER A 218 1.68 12.14 -15.18
CA SER A 218 1.91 12.43 -16.60
C SER A 218 0.63 12.85 -17.32
N ASP A 219 0.58 14.07 -17.84
CA ASP A 219 -0.59 14.55 -18.59
C ASP A 219 -0.78 13.81 -19.92
N VAL A 220 0.32 13.35 -20.55
CA VAL A 220 0.28 12.55 -21.78
C VAL A 220 -0.48 11.25 -21.53
N MET A 221 -0.14 10.53 -20.45
CA MET A 221 -0.85 9.30 -20.09
C MET A 221 -2.30 9.57 -19.67
N VAL A 222 -2.56 10.68 -19.00
CA VAL A 222 -3.93 11.06 -18.62
C VAL A 222 -4.79 11.30 -19.87
N ALA A 223 -4.25 11.97 -20.89
CA ALA A 223 -4.95 12.20 -22.15
C ALA A 223 -5.26 10.89 -22.89
N GLU A 224 -4.30 9.96 -22.97
CA GLU A 224 -4.51 8.64 -23.59
C GLU A 224 -5.52 7.79 -22.81
N ALA A 225 -5.42 7.78 -21.47
CA ALA A 225 -6.41 7.13 -20.62
C ALA A 225 -7.81 7.76 -20.79
N ARG A 226 -7.89 9.07 -21.00
CA ARG A 226 -9.15 9.78 -21.25
C ARG A 226 -9.78 9.35 -22.57
N GLN A 227 -9.00 9.28 -23.64
CA GLN A 227 -9.47 8.78 -24.92
C GLN A 227 -10.03 7.35 -24.76
N LYS A 228 -9.28 6.47 -24.09
CA LYS A 228 -9.74 5.09 -23.84
C LYS A 228 -11.01 5.04 -23.00
N TRP A 229 -11.13 5.90 -21.98
CA TRP A 229 -12.32 6.00 -21.15
C TRP A 229 -13.57 6.37 -21.97
N ASP A 230 -13.45 7.39 -22.83
CA ASP A 230 -14.56 7.84 -23.67
C ASP A 230 -14.96 6.75 -24.68
N GLU A 231 -13.99 6.06 -25.31
CA GLU A 231 -14.24 4.87 -26.16
C GLU A 231 -15.01 3.76 -25.43
N LEU A 232 -14.61 3.43 -24.18
CA LEU A 232 -15.28 2.40 -23.38
C LEU A 232 -16.69 2.84 -22.96
N LYS A 233 -16.86 4.11 -22.64
CA LYS A 233 -18.15 4.69 -22.26
C LYS A 233 -19.13 4.63 -23.42
N ASP A 234 -18.72 5.09 -24.60
CA ASP A 234 -19.56 5.11 -25.81
C ASP A 234 -19.91 3.70 -26.28
N ALA A 235 -19.01 2.73 -26.07
CA ALA A 235 -19.26 1.32 -26.34
C ALA A 235 -20.10 0.61 -25.26
N GLY A 236 -20.52 1.29 -24.19
CA GLY A 236 -21.28 0.69 -23.08
C GLY A 236 -20.50 -0.37 -22.30
N LYS A 237 -19.16 -0.31 -22.30
CA LYS A 237 -18.26 -1.29 -21.68
C LYS A 237 -17.81 -0.93 -20.26
N LEU A 238 -18.14 0.27 -19.79
CA LEU A 238 -17.90 0.68 -18.41
C LEU A 238 -18.99 0.13 -17.50
N SER A 239 -18.62 -0.34 -16.30
CA SER A 239 -19.58 -0.73 -15.28
C SER A 239 -20.28 0.50 -14.68
N ASP A 240 -21.46 0.30 -14.07
CA ASP A 240 -22.13 1.35 -13.29
C ASP A 240 -21.22 1.91 -12.18
N GLU A 241 -20.39 1.05 -11.59
CA GLU A 241 -19.42 1.45 -10.58
C GLU A 241 -18.33 2.37 -11.16
N ASP A 242 -17.80 2.05 -12.35
CA ASP A 242 -16.84 2.91 -13.04
C ASP A 242 -17.46 4.28 -13.32
N ILE A 243 -18.65 4.31 -13.93
CA ILE A 243 -19.36 5.54 -14.27
C ILE A 243 -19.57 6.40 -13.03
N ARG A 244 -20.03 5.79 -11.92
CA ARG A 244 -20.25 6.48 -10.63
C ARG A 244 -18.96 7.04 -10.03
N LYS A 245 -17.84 6.30 -10.12
CA LYS A 245 -16.53 6.78 -9.66
C LYS A 245 -15.99 7.91 -10.53
N GLY A 246 -16.40 7.95 -11.80
CA GLY A 246 -15.96 8.90 -12.80
C GLY A 246 -14.57 8.59 -13.34
N PHE A 247 -14.13 9.40 -14.31
CA PHE A 247 -12.79 9.30 -14.91
C PHE A 247 -11.68 9.64 -13.91
N ILE A 248 -11.90 10.64 -13.05
CA ILE A 248 -11.02 10.97 -11.92
C ILE A 248 -11.74 10.57 -10.63
N HIS A 249 -11.11 9.72 -9.83
CA HIS A 249 -11.72 9.23 -8.60
C HIS A 249 -11.92 10.36 -7.58
N GLN A 250 -13.15 10.69 -7.21
CA GLN A 250 -13.48 11.86 -6.35
C GLN A 250 -12.69 11.92 -5.01
N LYS A 251 -12.52 10.78 -4.33
CA LYS A 251 -11.77 10.70 -3.06
C LYS A 251 -10.25 10.75 -3.25
N TYR A 252 -9.72 9.89 -4.12
CA TYR A 252 -8.28 9.61 -4.24
C TYR A 252 -7.56 10.34 -5.38
N HIS A 253 -8.32 10.94 -6.31
CA HIS A 253 -7.86 11.79 -7.42
C HIS A 253 -6.95 11.13 -8.47
N PHE A 254 -6.77 9.81 -8.41
CA PHE A 254 -6.17 9.08 -9.53
C PHE A 254 -7.18 8.88 -10.67
N VAL A 255 -6.66 8.71 -11.88
CA VAL A 255 -7.42 8.28 -13.05
C VAL A 255 -8.00 6.88 -12.84
N ASN A 256 -9.24 6.69 -13.26
CA ASN A 256 -9.98 5.44 -13.12
C ASN A 256 -9.13 4.24 -13.59
N ARG A 257 -9.02 3.23 -12.71
CA ARG A 257 -8.16 2.06 -12.93
C ARG A 257 -8.57 1.24 -14.15
N THR A 258 -9.86 1.20 -14.50
CA THR A 258 -10.34 0.56 -15.72
C THR A 258 -9.79 1.28 -16.95
N ALA A 259 -9.88 2.61 -17.02
CA ALA A 259 -9.28 3.38 -18.12
C ALA A 259 -7.77 3.14 -18.23
N VAL A 260 -7.05 3.20 -17.10
CA VAL A 260 -5.59 2.99 -17.06
C VAL A 260 -5.23 1.58 -17.53
N ARG A 261 -5.93 0.55 -17.07
CA ARG A 261 -5.66 -0.85 -17.46
C ARG A 261 -5.86 -1.08 -18.95
N GLU A 262 -6.93 -0.54 -19.52
CA GLU A 262 -7.25 -0.71 -20.94
C GLU A 262 -6.34 0.14 -21.84
N ALA A 263 -5.89 1.31 -21.38
CA ALA A 263 -4.94 2.15 -22.12
C ALA A 263 -3.50 1.60 -22.04
N PHE A 264 -3.09 1.10 -20.86
CA PHE A 264 -1.71 0.69 -20.58
C PHE A 264 -1.61 -0.78 -20.10
N PRO A 265 -1.94 -1.76 -20.94
CA PRO A 265 -1.94 -3.17 -20.54
C PRO A 265 -0.55 -3.69 -20.16
N LYS A 266 0.53 -3.07 -20.64
CA LYS A 266 1.91 -3.42 -20.22
C LYS A 266 2.21 -3.00 -18.79
N LEU A 267 1.63 -1.88 -18.31
CA LEU A 267 1.75 -1.44 -16.92
C LEU A 267 1.02 -2.40 -15.98
N GLU A 268 -0.16 -2.88 -16.36
CA GLU A 268 -0.88 -3.91 -15.61
C GLU A 268 -0.08 -5.21 -15.53
N LYS A 269 0.46 -5.69 -16.67
CA LYS A 269 1.33 -6.88 -16.72
C LYS A 269 2.57 -6.74 -15.82
N TRP A 270 3.18 -5.55 -15.81
CA TRP A 270 4.29 -5.25 -14.91
C TRP A 270 3.87 -5.37 -13.44
N ALA A 271 2.74 -4.78 -13.05
CA ALA A 271 2.24 -4.82 -11.68
C ALA A 271 1.93 -6.25 -11.22
N VAL A 272 1.27 -7.05 -12.07
CA VAL A 272 0.99 -8.47 -11.81
C VAL A 272 2.27 -9.28 -11.64
N ALA A 273 3.23 -9.16 -12.56
CA ALA A 273 4.48 -9.90 -12.51
C ALA A 273 5.29 -9.58 -11.24
N TRP A 274 5.33 -8.31 -10.82
CA TRP A 274 6.04 -7.91 -9.59
C TRP A 274 5.27 -8.28 -8.33
N LYS A 275 3.94 -8.29 -8.36
CA LYS A 275 3.12 -8.84 -7.28
C LYS A 275 3.45 -10.30 -7.03
N GLU A 276 3.52 -11.12 -8.08
CA GLU A 276 3.88 -12.53 -7.99
C GLU A 276 5.30 -12.73 -7.46
N LYS A 277 6.28 -11.98 -8.00
CA LYS A 277 7.69 -12.08 -7.58
C LYS A 277 7.92 -11.66 -6.13
N LEU A 278 7.18 -10.67 -5.63
CA LEU A 278 7.38 -10.11 -4.28
C LEU A 278 6.42 -10.69 -3.24
N GLY A 279 5.34 -11.35 -3.66
CA GLY A 279 4.28 -11.82 -2.77
C GLY A 279 3.49 -10.70 -2.09
N ARG A 280 3.49 -9.47 -2.64
CA ARG A 280 2.74 -8.30 -2.11
C ARG A 280 2.08 -7.51 -3.23
N GLY A 281 1.05 -6.73 -2.93
CA GLY A 281 0.43 -5.89 -3.94
C GLY A 281 1.40 -4.85 -4.51
N VAL A 282 1.32 -4.63 -5.81
CA VAL A 282 2.01 -3.56 -6.53
C VAL A 282 0.92 -2.80 -7.28
N ALA A 283 0.72 -1.54 -6.90
CA ALA A 283 -0.44 -0.75 -7.28
C ALA A 283 -0.03 0.55 -7.98
N PRO A 284 0.05 0.57 -9.32
CA PRO A 284 0.21 1.81 -10.05
C PRO A 284 -1.08 2.66 -9.95
N SER A 285 -0.91 3.96 -9.76
CA SER A 285 -1.98 4.96 -9.79
C SER A 285 -1.54 6.13 -10.65
N LEU A 286 -2.34 6.49 -11.66
CA LEU A 286 -2.04 7.58 -12.59
C LEU A 286 -2.68 8.89 -12.12
N PHE A 287 -1.93 9.98 -12.20
CA PHE A 287 -2.34 11.34 -11.89
C PHE A 287 -1.95 12.30 -13.02
N PRO A 288 -2.57 13.50 -13.11
CA PRO A 288 -2.03 14.62 -13.87
C PRO A 288 -0.58 14.94 -13.46
N SER A 289 0.16 15.65 -14.32
CA SER A 289 1.57 16.02 -14.08
C SER A 289 1.77 16.81 -12.78
N SER A 290 0.75 17.53 -12.32
CA SER A 290 0.73 18.21 -11.02
C SER A 290 0.77 17.25 -9.83
N GLY A 291 0.61 15.95 -10.05
CA GLY A 291 0.46 14.93 -9.02
C GLY A 291 -0.89 14.99 -8.30
N PRO A 292 -1.04 14.25 -7.20
CA PRO A 292 -2.23 14.29 -6.36
C PRO A 292 -2.40 15.68 -5.73
N PRO A 293 -3.63 16.19 -5.57
CA PRO A 293 -3.84 17.53 -5.04
C PRO A 293 -3.42 17.62 -3.57
N ASP A 294 -2.92 18.80 -3.18
CA ASP A 294 -2.64 19.10 -1.78
C ASP A 294 -3.96 19.23 -1.00
N LYS A 295 -4.09 18.39 0.03
CA LYS A 295 -5.23 18.34 0.95
C LYS A 295 -4.78 18.52 2.39
N THR A 296 -3.57 19.03 2.62
CA THR A 296 -2.99 19.16 3.96
C THR A 296 -3.86 20.04 4.87
N GLN A 297 -4.58 21.00 4.28
CA GLN A 297 -5.51 21.91 4.97
C GLN A 297 -6.98 21.44 4.96
N VAL A 298 -7.29 20.26 4.41
CA VAL A 298 -8.68 19.79 4.22
C VAL A 298 -8.93 18.52 5.02
N GLY A 299 -10.01 18.50 5.81
CA GLY A 299 -10.45 17.33 6.56
C GLY A 299 -9.42 16.88 7.61
N ASN A 300 -9.11 15.60 7.66
CA ASN A 300 -8.14 15.01 8.60
C ASN A 300 -6.67 15.20 8.18
N GLY A 301 -6.37 16.16 7.29
CA GLY A 301 -5.00 16.52 6.89
C GLY A 301 -4.26 15.44 6.10
N VAL A 302 -4.96 14.44 5.55
CA VAL A 302 -4.35 13.37 4.75
C VAL A 302 -4.16 13.86 3.32
N SER A 303 -2.91 14.17 2.97
CA SER A 303 -2.52 14.46 1.60
C SER A 303 -1.40 13.56 1.12
N THR A 304 -1.55 13.05 -0.09
CA THR A 304 -0.54 12.28 -0.83
C THR A 304 0.09 13.11 -1.94
N HIS A 305 -0.01 14.44 -1.86
CA HIS A 305 0.63 15.31 -2.83
C HIS A 305 2.14 15.09 -2.84
N PHE A 306 2.75 15.45 -3.96
CA PHE A 306 4.16 15.23 -4.21
C PHE A 306 5.02 16.20 -3.40
N ARG A 307 5.99 15.65 -2.66
CA ARG A 307 6.92 16.37 -1.77
C ARG A 307 8.37 15.99 -2.07
N ASP A 308 9.30 16.87 -1.74
CA ASP A 308 10.74 16.62 -1.93
C ASP A 308 11.27 15.44 -1.08
N SER A 309 10.57 15.12 0.02
CA SER A 309 10.90 13.98 0.88
C SER A 309 10.43 12.63 0.33
N ASP A 310 9.65 12.61 -0.75
CA ASP A 310 9.15 11.39 -1.36
C ASP A 310 10.25 10.48 -1.88
N TRP A 311 9.91 9.21 -2.09
CA TRP A 311 10.77 8.28 -2.78
C TRP A 311 10.53 8.37 -4.28
N ILE A 312 11.40 9.06 -5.00
CA ILE A 312 11.40 9.17 -6.46
C ILE A 312 11.96 7.87 -7.05
N VAL A 313 11.16 7.21 -7.89
CA VAL A 313 11.55 6.02 -8.62
C VAL A 313 12.26 6.46 -9.89
N LYS A 314 13.55 6.15 -10.00
CA LYS A 314 14.37 6.56 -11.14
C LYS A 314 14.49 5.43 -12.14
N PHE A 315 14.53 5.80 -13.42
CA PHE A 315 14.98 4.87 -14.45
C PHE A 315 16.41 4.44 -14.12
N SER A 316 16.63 3.12 -14.09
CA SER A 316 17.96 2.55 -13.92
C SER A 316 18.15 1.57 -15.07
N PRO A 317 19.06 1.85 -16.03
CA PRO A 317 19.36 0.91 -17.09
C PRO A 317 19.78 -0.43 -16.49
N ALA A 318 19.22 -1.53 -17.01
CA ALA A 318 19.80 -2.84 -16.77
C ALA A 318 21.27 -2.81 -17.24
N ARG A 319 22.18 -3.35 -16.42
CA ARG A 319 23.57 -3.57 -16.85
C ARG A 319 23.60 -4.80 -17.74
#